data_AF-A0A151E129-F1
#
_entry.id   AF-A0A151E129-F1
#
_cell.length_a   1.000
_cell.length_b   1.000
_cell.length_c   1.000
_cell.angle_alpha   90.00
_cell.angle_beta   90.00
_cell.angle_gamma   90.00
#
_symmetry.space_group_name_H-M   'P 1'
#
loop_
_entity.id
_entity.type
_entity.pdbx_description
1 polymer ?
#
loop_
_entity_poly.entity_id
_entity_poly.type
_entity_poly.pdbx_seq_one_letter_code
_entity_poly.pdbx_strand_id
1 'polypeptide(L)'
;MNQGKEVNSTLTNLYKFTNILFVVSAIIFNIGISGVYLSSKFNNEVFRQTFGTIVVVLLIPFTVSLIIYIKKKVEKKIILSLLIIFFYLVLEIVFDYILKIPFRDILALHIPYIIVFYAASFSMIGVSFNINRKMGFIVLSTFWILIGCLIYMYLG
;
A
#
# COMPACT_ATOMS: atom_id res chain seq x y z
N MET A 1 -28.38 -30.68 3.21
CA MET A 1 -28.29 -29.68 2.11
C MET A 1 -28.09 -28.22 2.59
N ASN A 2 -27.77 -27.96 3.88
CA ASN A 2 -27.65 -26.59 4.44
C ASN A 2 -26.20 -26.06 4.54
N GLN A 3 -25.21 -26.92 4.79
CA GLN A 3 -23.81 -26.50 5.01
C GLN A 3 -23.17 -25.82 3.79
N GLY A 4 -23.50 -26.24 2.57
CA GLY A 4 -22.94 -25.65 1.34
C GLY A 4 -23.41 -24.22 1.04
N LYS A 5 -24.61 -23.84 1.51
CA LYS A 5 -25.15 -22.47 1.34
C LYS A 5 -24.54 -21.50 2.36
N GLU A 6 -24.31 -21.98 3.58
CA GLU A 6 -23.77 -21.20 4.69
C GLU A 6 -22.27 -20.88 4.51
N VAL A 7 -21.48 -21.85 4.03
CA VAL A 7 -20.05 -21.62 3.71
C VAL A 7 -19.87 -20.58 2.59
N ASN A 8 -20.78 -20.57 1.60
CA ASN A 8 -20.70 -19.65 0.46
C ASN A 8 -21.10 -18.21 0.84
N SER A 9 -22.05 -18.03 1.76
CA SER A 9 -22.44 -16.71 2.26
C SER A 9 -21.33 -16.09 3.12
N THR A 10 -20.72 -16.87 4.03
CA THR A 10 -19.60 -16.41 4.86
C THR A 10 -18.39 -16.00 4.02
N LEU A 11 -18.00 -16.80 3.02
CA LEU A 11 -16.89 -16.46 2.12
C LEU A 11 -17.16 -15.18 1.31
N THR A 12 -18.41 -14.94 0.94
CA THR A 12 -18.81 -13.74 0.19
C THR A 12 -18.77 -12.49 1.06
N ASN A 13 -19.20 -12.58 2.33
CA ASN A 13 -19.08 -11.48 3.30
C ASN A 13 -17.61 -11.18 3.60
N LEU A 14 -16.79 -12.21 3.78
CA LEU A 14 -15.35 -12.07 4.00
C LEU A 14 -14.66 -11.38 2.82
N TYR A 15 -15.03 -11.72 1.58
CA TYR A 15 -14.53 -11.06 0.38
C TYR A 15 -14.90 -9.57 0.32
N LYS A 16 -16.16 -9.22 0.64
CA LYS A 16 -16.59 -7.81 0.73
C LYS A 16 -15.80 -7.05 1.79
N PHE A 17 -15.63 -7.63 2.99
CA PHE A 17 -14.81 -7.05 4.05
C PHE A 17 -13.37 -6.84 3.59
N THR A 18 -12.80 -7.83 2.89
CA THR A 18 -11.43 -7.75 2.35
C THR A 18 -11.25 -6.60 1.37
N ASN A 19 -12.24 -6.37 0.50
CA ASN A 19 -12.20 -5.24 -0.43
C ASN A 19 -12.17 -3.90 0.30
N ILE A 20 -12.94 -3.76 1.38
CA ILE A 20 -12.92 -2.56 2.22
C ILE A 20 -11.57 -2.44 2.92
N LEU A 21 -11.08 -3.54 3.52
CA LEU A 21 -9.79 -3.59 4.19
C LEU A 21 -8.64 -3.16 3.25
N PHE A 22 -8.64 -3.66 2.01
CA PHE A 22 -7.66 -3.30 0.99
C PHE A 22 -7.70 -1.80 0.68
N VAL A 23 -8.89 -1.24 0.41
CA VAL A 23 -9.04 0.18 0.07
C VAL A 23 -8.63 1.07 1.25
N VAL A 24 -9.04 0.75 2.47
CA VAL A 24 -8.64 1.49 3.67
C VAL A 24 -7.12 1.41 3.85
N SER A 25 -6.51 0.25 3.64
CA SER A 25 -5.06 0.09 3.70
C SER A 25 -4.33 0.92 2.65
N ALA A 26 -4.85 0.98 1.42
CA ALA A 26 -4.28 1.83 0.36
C ALA A 26 -4.38 3.34 0.69
N ILE A 27 -5.47 3.77 1.32
CA ILE A 27 -5.61 5.15 1.81
C ILE A 27 -4.59 5.42 2.92
N ILE A 28 -4.51 4.56 3.93
CA ILE A 28 -3.55 4.70 5.04
C ILE A 28 -2.13 4.70 4.50
N PHE A 29 -1.82 3.87 3.50
CA PHE A 29 -0.53 3.86 2.83
C PHE A 29 -0.20 5.24 2.25
N ASN A 30 -1.09 5.78 1.42
CA ASN A 30 -0.86 7.06 0.77
C ASN A 30 -0.68 8.19 1.79
N ILE A 31 -1.54 8.24 2.82
CA ILE A 31 -1.43 9.24 3.89
C ILE A 31 -0.17 9.03 4.74
N GLY A 32 0.22 7.78 5.00
CA GLY A 32 1.44 7.45 5.73
C GLY A 32 2.68 7.94 5.00
N ILE A 33 2.80 7.66 3.70
CA ILE A 33 3.91 8.15 2.87
C ILE A 33 3.90 9.69 2.78
N SER A 34 2.73 10.33 2.65
CA SER A 34 2.62 11.78 2.75
C SER A 34 3.20 12.31 4.07
N GLY A 35 2.89 11.64 5.18
CA GLY A 35 3.43 11.94 6.50
C GLY A 35 4.95 11.77 6.57
N VAL A 36 5.52 10.73 5.93
CA VAL A 36 6.97 10.56 5.81
C VAL A 36 7.59 11.76 5.09
N TYR A 37 7.05 12.19 3.94
CA TYR A 37 7.58 13.33 3.19
C TYR A 37 7.50 14.66 3.97
N LEU A 38 6.37 14.93 4.62
CA LEU A 38 6.22 16.12 5.46
C LEU A 38 7.20 16.10 6.64
N SER A 39 7.33 14.95 7.32
CA SER A 39 8.23 14.80 8.47
C SER A 39 9.70 14.98 8.06
N SER A 40 10.08 14.48 6.88
CA SER A 40 11.41 14.70 6.31
C SER A 40 11.68 16.19 6.06
N LYS A 41 10.72 16.94 5.52
CA LYS A 41 10.88 18.39 5.32
C LYS A 41 11.07 19.17 6.62
N PHE A 42 10.39 18.78 7.70
CA PHE A 42 10.55 19.41 9.01
C PHE A 42 11.73 18.84 9.83
N ASN A 43 12.55 17.96 9.25
CA ASN A 43 13.64 17.25 9.94
C ASN A 43 13.20 16.55 11.24
N ASN A 44 11.93 16.11 11.31
CA ASN A 44 11.40 15.44 12.49
C ASN A 44 11.49 13.92 12.33
N GLU A 45 12.57 13.36 12.88
CA GLU A 45 12.87 11.94 12.74
C GLU A 45 11.84 11.03 13.43
N VAL A 46 11.27 11.48 14.56
CA VAL A 46 10.29 10.70 15.33
C VAL A 46 9.02 10.50 14.51
N PHE A 47 8.48 11.57 13.91
CA PHE A 47 7.31 11.44 13.05
C PHE A 47 7.62 10.65 11.78
N ARG A 48 8.81 10.85 11.18
CA ARG A 48 9.25 10.11 10.00
C ARG A 48 9.25 8.60 10.27
N GLN A 49 9.84 8.16 11.39
CA GLN A 49 9.85 6.75 11.79
C GLN A 49 8.45 6.23 12.12
N THR A 50 7.61 7.04 12.78
CA THR A 50 6.24 6.66 13.12
C THR A 50 5.42 6.38 11.87
N PHE A 51 5.43 7.30 10.90
CA PHE A 51 4.71 7.11 9.63
C PHE A 51 5.30 5.95 8.80
N GLY A 52 6.62 5.80 8.75
CA GLY A 52 7.26 4.65 8.11
C GLY A 52 6.84 3.32 8.75
N THR A 53 6.72 3.27 10.08
CA THR A 53 6.27 2.08 10.80
C THR A 53 4.82 1.75 10.47
N ILE A 54 3.95 2.76 10.40
CA ILE A 54 2.55 2.59 9.98
C ILE A 54 2.49 1.96 8.59
N VAL A 55 3.27 2.47 7.63
CA VAL A 55 3.33 1.93 6.26
C VAL A 55 3.77 0.47 6.26
N VAL A 56 4.83 0.13 7.01
CA VAL A 56 5.32 -1.25 7.12
C VAL A 56 4.28 -2.18 7.74
N VAL A 57 3.56 -1.73 8.77
CA VAL A 57 2.50 -2.53 9.42
C VAL A 57 1.37 -2.89 8.47
N LEU A 58 1.15 -2.13 7.39
CA LEU A 58 0.17 -2.45 6.35
C LEU A 58 0.48 -3.76 5.59
N LEU A 59 1.69 -4.31 5.74
CA LEU A 59 2.00 -5.67 5.29
C LEU A 59 0.96 -6.69 5.79
N ILE A 60 0.47 -6.52 7.02
CA ILE A 60 -0.52 -7.41 7.64
C ILE A 60 -1.86 -7.38 6.89
N PRO A 61 -2.57 -6.25 6.76
CA PRO A 61 -3.85 -6.22 6.05
C PRO A 61 -3.73 -6.54 4.55
N PHE A 62 -2.61 -6.22 3.90
CA PHE A 62 -2.38 -6.69 2.53
C PHE A 62 -2.21 -8.21 2.46
N THR A 63 -1.65 -8.85 3.49
CA THR A 63 -1.47 -10.32 3.52
C THR A 63 -2.80 -11.03 3.69
N VAL A 64 -3.63 -10.50 4.59
CA VAL A 64 -5.01 -10.96 4.74
C VAL A 64 -5.75 -10.84 3.40
N SER A 65 -5.58 -9.72 2.70
CA SER A 65 -6.20 -9.49 1.40
C SER A 65 -5.73 -10.50 0.34
N LEU A 66 -4.43 -10.76 0.26
CA LEU A 66 -3.84 -11.72 -0.68
C LEU A 66 -4.41 -13.13 -0.47
N ILE A 67 -4.42 -13.61 0.78
CA ILE A 67 -4.88 -14.96 1.11
C ILE A 67 -6.34 -15.15 0.68
N ILE A 68 -7.19 -14.15 0.95
CA ILE A 68 -8.62 -14.24 0.64
C ILE A 68 -8.86 -14.14 -0.88
N TYR A 69 -8.11 -13.28 -1.57
CA TYR A 69 -8.12 -13.18 -3.03
C TYR A 69 -7.71 -14.48 -3.72
N ILE A 70 -6.65 -15.15 -3.24
CA ILE A 70 -6.24 -16.48 -3.74
C ILE A 70 -7.35 -17.50 -3.51
N LYS A 71 -7.93 -17.55 -2.30
CA LYS A 71 -9.03 -18.49 -1.97
C LYS A 71 -10.26 -18.28 -2.87
N LYS A 72 -10.59 -17.03 -3.21
CA LYS A 72 -11.72 -16.70 -4.09
C LYS A 72 -11.39 -16.83 -5.58
N LYS A 73 -10.14 -17.17 -5.92
CA LYS A 73 -9.64 -17.29 -7.31
C LYS A 73 -9.94 -16.04 -8.15
N VAL A 74 -9.70 -14.86 -7.57
CA VAL A 74 -9.83 -13.61 -8.31
C VAL A 74 -8.84 -13.55 -9.47
N GLU A 75 -9.03 -12.57 -10.35
CA GLU A 75 -8.17 -12.35 -11.51
C GLU A 75 -6.68 -12.30 -11.14
N LYS A 76 -5.85 -12.99 -11.93
CA LYS A 76 -4.40 -13.05 -11.73
C LYS A 76 -3.73 -11.68 -11.67
N LYS A 77 -4.30 -10.67 -12.36
CA LYS A 77 -3.83 -9.28 -12.34
C LYS A 77 -3.89 -8.68 -10.93
N ILE A 78 -4.96 -8.93 -10.17
CA ILE A 78 -5.10 -8.43 -8.78
C ILE A 78 -4.03 -9.07 -7.90
N ILE A 79 -3.81 -10.38 -8.05
CA ILE A 79 -2.77 -11.09 -7.30
C ILE A 79 -1.39 -10.52 -7.60
N LEU A 80 -1.07 -10.29 -8.88
CA LEU A 80 0.19 -9.68 -9.30
C LEU A 80 0.35 -8.27 -8.72
N SER A 81 -0.70 -7.44 -8.73
CA SER A 81 -0.70 -6.13 -8.10
C SER A 81 -0.36 -6.19 -6.60
N LEU A 82 -0.92 -7.17 -5.87
CA LEU A 82 -0.55 -7.35 -4.47
C LEU A 82 0.91 -7.76 -4.32
N LEU A 83 1.43 -8.67 -5.15
CA LEU A 83 2.84 -9.05 -5.09
C LEU A 83 3.79 -7.86 -5.30
N ILE A 84 3.43 -6.91 -6.17
CA ILE A 84 4.19 -5.66 -6.36
C ILE A 84 4.15 -4.80 -5.09
N ILE A 85 2.98 -4.66 -4.46
CA ILE A 85 2.84 -3.94 -3.18
C ILE A 85 3.68 -4.60 -2.08
N PHE A 86 3.67 -5.94 -2.01
CA PHE A 86 4.51 -6.69 -1.09
C PHE A 86 5.99 -6.44 -1.31
N PHE A 87 6.42 -6.50 -2.57
CA PHE A 87 7.81 -6.26 -2.91
C PHE A 87 8.27 -4.89 -2.44
N TYR A 88 7.46 -3.84 -2.65
CA TYR A 88 7.72 -2.52 -2.09
C TYR A 88 7.87 -2.53 -0.56
N LEU A 89 6.91 -3.11 0.17
CA LEU A 89 6.94 -3.12 1.64
C LEU A 89 8.13 -3.91 2.19
N VAL A 90 8.52 -4.99 1.52
CA VAL A 90 9.72 -5.75 1.87
C VAL A 90 10.97 -4.88 1.66
N LEU A 91 11.07 -4.13 0.57
CA LEU A 91 12.19 -3.20 0.37
C LEU A 91 12.24 -2.14 1.47
N GLU A 92 11.09 -1.60 1.90
CA GLU A 92 11.03 -0.63 3.01
C GLU A 92 11.59 -1.25 4.31
N ILE A 93 11.15 -2.46 4.65
CA ILE A 93 11.64 -3.19 5.84
C ILE A 93 13.15 -3.44 5.74
N VAL A 94 13.59 -3.97 4.60
CA VAL A 94 14.99 -4.34 4.39
C VAL A 94 15.88 -3.11 4.49
N PHE A 95 15.53 -2.01 3.83
CA PHE A 95 16.40 -0.84 3.81
C PHE A 95 16.33 -0.01 5.09
N ASP A 96 15.14 0.25 5.66
CA ASP A 96 15.01 1.13 6.83
C ASP A 96 15.24 0.41 8.17
N TYR A 97 14.87 -0.87 8.29
CA TYR A 97 14.85 -1.56 9.59
C TYR A 97 15.95 -2.60 9.74
N ILE A 98 16.21 -3.39 8.69
CA ILE A 98 17.20 -4.47 8.73
C ILE A 98 18.61 -3.90 8.44
N LEU A 99 18.78 -3.29 7.28
CA LEU A 99 20.09 -2.82 6.81
C LEU A 99 20.40 -1.38 7.29
N LYS A 100 19.36 -0.59 7.59
CA LYS A 100 19.46 0.83 8.00
C LYS A 100 20.34 1.65 7.05
N ILE A 101 20.24 1.35 5.75
CA ILE A 101 21.00 2.05 4.72
C ILE A 101 20.28 3.37 4.43
N PRO A 102 20.99 4.51 4.34
CA PRO A 102 20.41 5.76 3.86
C PRO A 102 20.19 5.70 2.34
N PHE A 103 19.38 4.75 1.88
CA PHE A 103 19.17 4.45 0.46
C PHE A 103 18.55 5.63 -0.30
N ARG A 104 17.97 6.58 0.42
CA ARG A 104 17.41 7.82 -0.11
C ARG A 104 18.49 8.81 -0.59
N ASP A 105 19.70 8.72 -0.04
CA ASP A 105 20.84 9.55 -0.42
C ASP A 105 21.71 8.90 -1.50
N ILE A 106 21.51 7.59 -1.75
CA ILE A 106 22.28 6.81 -2.71
C ILE A 106 21.47 6.65 -3.99
N LEU A 107 21.79 7.47 -5.00
CA LEU A 107 21.02 7.56 -6.26
C LEU A 107 20.79 6.19 -6.95
N ALA A 108 21.79 5.31 -6.91
CA ALA A 108 21.71 3.96 -7.49
C ALA A 108 20.68 3.04 -6.79
N LEU A 109 20.36 3.29 -5.52
CA LEU A 109 19.31 2.57 -4.78
C LEU A 109 17.99 3.34 -4.81
N HIS A 110 18.06 4.67 -4.79
CA HIS A 110 16.88 5.53 -4.75
C HIS A 110 16.03 5.43 -6.02
N ILE A 111 16.66 5.41 -7.21
CA ILE A 111 15.91 5.34 -8.48
C ILE A 111 15.12 4.01 -8.60
N PRO A 112 15.73 2.82 -8.46
CA PRO A 112 14.98 1.56 -8.48
C PRO A 112 13.88 1.51 -7.42
N TYR A 113 14.16 2.03 -6.22
CA TYR A 113 13.18 2.12 -5.15
C TYR A 113 11.96 2.96 -5.56
N ILE A 114 12.17 4.14 -6.15
CA ILE A 114 11.08 5.02 -6.60
C ILE A 114 10.22 4.30 -7.66
N ILE A 115 10.84 3.57 -8.58
CA ILE A 115 10.10 2.81 -9.61
C ILE A 115 9.18 1.78 -8.95
N VAL A 116 9.68 1.04 -7.96
CA VAL A 116 8.89 0.04 -7.22
C VAL A 116 7.79 0.72 -6.41
N PHE A 117 8.07 1.87 -5.79
CA PHE A 117 7.09 2.69 -5.08
C PHE A 117 5.91 3.11 -5.98
N TYR A 118 6.19 3.64 -7.17
CA TYR A 118 5.14 4.01 -8.11
C TYR A 118 4.38 2.78 -8.63
N ALA A 119 5.07 1.67 -8.91
CA ALA A 119 4.42 0.43 -9.32
C ALA A 119 3.45 -0.11 -8.25
N ALA A 120 3.83 -0.04 -6.97
CA ALA A 120 2.96 -0.40 -5.85
C ALA A 120 1.76 0.57 -5.72
N SER A 121 2.01 1.87 -5.82
CA SER A 121 0.97 2.90 -5.75
C SER A 121 -0.07 2.75 -6.86
N PHE A 122 0.37 2.57 -8.11
CA PHE A 122 -0.53 2.30 -9.24
C PHE A 122 -1.24 0.95 -9.12
N SER A 123 -0.59 -0.06 -8.53
CA SER A 123 -1.23 -1.35 -8.23
C SER A 123 -2.39 -1.17 -7.23
N MET A 124 -2.21 -0.37 -6.17
CA MET A 124 -3.28 -0.06 -5.22
C MET A 124 -4.44 0.68 -5.87
N ILE A 125 -4.15 1.67 -6.73
CA ILE A 125 -5.16 2.40 -7.49
C ILE A 125 -5.92 1.45 -8.42
N GLY A 126 -5.20 0.63 -9.19
CA GLY A 126 -5.78 -0.30 -10.16
C GLY A 126 -6.69 -1.35 -9.51
N VAL A 127 -6.25 -1.96 -8.41
CA VAL A 127 -7.08 -2.91 -7.66
C VAL A 127 -8.31 -2.21 -7.08
N SER A 128 -8.17 -0.98 -6.58
CA SER A 128 -9.30 -0.22 -6.03
C SER A 128 -10.35 0.14 -7.09
N PHE A 129 -9.92 0.46 -8.32
CA PHE A 129 -10.84 0.65 -9.45
C PHE A 129 -11.54 -0.64 -9.86
N ASN A 130 -10.85 -1.79 -9.79
CA ASN A 130 -11.47 -3.10 -10.06
C ASN A 130 -12.54 -3.45 -9.01
N ILE A 131 -12.29 -3.13 -7.73
CA ILE A 131 -13.27 -3.30 -6.66
C ILE A 131 -14.51 -2.42 -6.89
N ASN A 132 -14.32 -1.11 -7.06
CA ASN A 132 -15.40 -0.16 -7.29
C ASN A 132 -14.82 1.17 -7.82
N ARG A 133 -15.44 1.73 -8.87
CA ARG A 133 -15.03 3.01 -9.47
C ARG A 133 -14.93 4.17 -8.46
N LYS A 134 -15.87 4.28 -7.52
CA LYS A 134 -15.84 5.32 -6.47
C LYS A 134 -14.63 5.15 -5.55
N MET A 135 -14.32 3.91 -5.16
CA MET A 135 -13.16 3.62 -4.29
C MET A 135 -11.84 3.87 -5.01
N GLY A 136 -11.75 3.53 -6.30
CA GLY A 136 -10.61 3.88 -7.14
C GLY A 136 -10.32 5.37 -7.16
N PHE A 137 -11.35 6.22 -7.31
CA PHE A 137 -11.19 7.67 -7.24
C PHE A 137 -10.72 8.17 -5.87
N ILE A 138 -11.24 7.60 -4.77
CA ILE A 138 -10.79 7.97 -3.42
C ILE A 138 -9.29 7.68 -3.25
N VAL A 139 -8.85 6.47 -3.63
CA VAL A 139 -7.43 6.09 -3.55
C VAL A 139 -6.58 6.98 -4.47
N LEU A 140 -7.04 7.25 -5.69
CA LEU A 140 -6.36 8.17 -6.61
C LEU A 140 -6.23 9.60 -6.04
N SER A 141 -7.27 10.12 -5.40
CA SER A 141 -7.21 11.44 -4.74
C SER A 141 -6.17 11.45 -3.61
N THR A 142 -6.12 10.41 -2.79
CA THR A 142 -5.09 10.31 -1.73
C THR A 142 -3.68 10.17 -2.28
N PHE A 143 -3.52 9.52 -3.44
CA PHE A 143 -2.25 9.48 -4.16
C PHE A 143 -1.85 10.87 -4.66
N TRP A 144 -2.77 11.68 -5.19
CA TRP A 144 -2.45 13.06 -5.56
C TRP A 144 -2.05 13.94 -4.37
N ILE A 145 -2.65 13.72 -3.19
CA ILE A 145 -2.20 14.37 -1.95
C ILE A 145 -0.74 13.99 -1.65
N LEU A 146 -0.41 12.70 -1.75
CA LEU A 146 0.96 12.21 -1.60
C LEU A 146 1.93 12.89 -2.56
N ILE A 147 1.58 13.01 -3.84
CA ILE A 147 2.41 13.71 -4.82
C ILE A 147 2.56 15.20 -4.46
N GLY A 148 1.50 15.85 -3.99
CA GLY A 148 1.57 17.21 -3.46
C GLY A 148 2.57 17.34 -2.30
N CYS A 149 2.54 16.40 -1.34
CA CYS A 149 3.49 16.36 -0.23
C CYS A 149 4.93 16.09 -0.69
N LEU A 150 5.12 15.22 -1.68
CA LEU A 150 6.42 14.94 -2.29
C LEU A 150 7.01 16.20 -2.94
N ILE A 151 6.20 16.88 -3.76
CA ILE A 151 6.60 18.13 -4.41
C ILE A 151 6.92 19.18 -3.35
N TYR A 152 6.07 19.32 -2.32
CA TYR A 152 6.32 20.25 -1.22
C TYR A 152 7.61 19.93 -0.46
N MET A 153 7.96 18.66 -0.28
CA MET A 153 9.23 18.26 0.34
C MET A 153 10.45 18.81 -0.41
N TYR A 154 10.40 18.85 -1.74
CA TYR A 154 11.47 19.36 -2.60
C TYR A 154 11.36 20.86 -2.94
N LEU A 155 10.18 21.46 -2.82
CA LEU A 155 9.99 22.91 -2.92
C LEU A 155 10.39 23.55 -1.58
N GLY A 156 11.65 23.94 -1.45
CA GLY A 156 12.25 24.56 -0.28
C GLY A 156 13.76 24.56 -0.40
#